data_AF-A0A7I9YGU0-F1
#
_entry.id   AF-A0A7I9YGU0-F1
#
_cell.length_a   1.000
_cell.length_b   1.000
_cell.length_c   1.000
_cell.angle_alpha   90.00
_cell.angle_beta   90.00
_cell.angle_gamma   90.00
#
_symmetry.space_group_name_H-M   'P 1'
#
loop_
_entity.id
_entity.type
_entity.pdbx_description
1 polymer ?
#
loop_
_entity_poly.entity_id
_entity_poly.type
_entity_poly.pdbx_seq_one_letter_code
_entity_poly.pdbx_strand_id
1 'polypeptide(L)' 'MRCATSLDQLTVGQRVDVADLAAGRMRPAVVTVLQPPDHVEVRYEDGSTALHRSSAIVPGPLPPGQLALFGVGA' A
#
# COMPACT_ATOMS: atom_id res chain seq x y z
N MET A 1 18.69 4.05 1.95
CA MET A 1 17.52 3.68 1.13
C MET A 1 16.27 3.94 1.98
N ARG A 2 15.46 4.95 1.67
CA ARG A 2 14.18 5.22 2.35
C ARG A 2 13.10 5.37 1.28
N CYS A 3 12.52 4.24 0.89
CA CYS A 3 11.29 4.20 0.11
C CYS A 3 10.13 4.04 1.10
N ALA A 4 9.91 5.03 1.96
CA ALA A 4 8.70 5.09 2.77
C ALA A 4 7.78 6.07 2.06
N THR A 5 6.72 5.57 1.42
CA THR A 5 5.67 6.41 0.86
C THR A 5 5.15 7.32 1.96
N SER A 6 5.33 8.62 1.82
CA SER A 6 4.84 9.58 2.81
C SER A 6 3.34 9.80 2.57
N LEU A 7 2.57 10.05 3.63
CA LEU A 7 1.13 10.26 3.54
C LEU A 7 0.77 11.38 2.53
N ASP A 8 1.63 12.39 2.42
CA ASP A 8 1.52 13.53 1.50
C ASP A 8 1.56 13.14 0.01
N GLN A 9 2.01 11.91 -0.31
CA GLN A 9 2.08 11.38 -1.68
C GLN A 9 0.83 10.59 -2.07
N LEU A 10 -0.14 10.46 -1.15
CA LEU A 10 -1.37 9.71 -1.35
C LEU A 10 -2.56 10.67 -1.45
N THR A 11 -3.53 10.32 -2.28
CA THR A 11 -4.78 11.08 -2.45
C THR A 11 -5.97 10.15 -2.30
N VAL A 12 -7.05 10.61 -1.66
CA VAL A 12 -8.31 9.85 -1.60
C VAL A 12 -8.85 9.60 -3.02
N GLY A 13 -9.25 8.36 -3.29
CA GLY A 13 -9.66 7.88 -4.62
C GLY A 13 -8.51 7.38 -5.49
N GLN A 14 -7.24 7.50 -5.04
CA GLN A 14 -6.09 6.97 -5.75
C GLN A 14 -6.08 5.43 -5.72
N ARG A 15 -5.82 4.82 -6.87
CA ARG A 15 -5.50 3.38 -6.98
C ARG A 15 -4.07 3.14 -6.52
N VAL A 16 -3.91 2.22 -5.58
CA VAL A 16 -2.65 1.85 -4.95
C VAL A 16 -2.57 0.33 -4.82
N ASP A 17 -1.38 -0.18 -4.58
CA ASP A 17 -1.21 -1.55 -4.15
C ASP A 17 -0.75 -1.58 -2.70
N VAL A 18 -1.31 -2.50 -1.91
CA VAL A 18 -0.96 -2.68 -0.50
C VAL A 18 -0.07 -3.91 -0.38
N ALA A 19 1.11 -3.73 0.20
CA ALA A 19 2.05 -4.81 0.48
C ALA A 19 1.62 -5.58 1.75
N ASP A 20 1.13 -6.80 1.55
CA ASP A 20 0.86 -7.76 2.60
C ASP A 20 2.13 -8.59 2.85
N LEU A 21 3.02 -8.08 3.70
CA LEU A 21 4.30 -8.71 4.02
C LEU A 21 4.13 -10.07 4.70
N ALA A 22 3.01 -10.29 5.40
CA ALA A 22 2.74 -11.56 6.09
C ALA A 22 2.39 -12.68 5.10
N ALA A 23 1.62 -12.37 4.06
CA ALA A 23 1.27 -13.32 3.00
C ALA A 23 2.18 -13.24 1.77
N GLY A 24 3.15 -12.33 1.77
CA GLY A 24 4.09 -12.15 0.69
C GLY A 24 3.46 -11.73 -0.64
N ARG A 25 2.42 -10.90 -0.61
CA ARG A 25 1.65 -10.52 -1.79
C ARG A 25 1.32 -9.05 -1.80
N MET A 26 0.96 -8.55 -2.98
CA MET A 26 0.37 -7.23 -3.12
C MET A 26 -1.09 -7.32 -3.50
N ARG A 27 -1.89 -6.47 -2.88
CA ARG A 27 -3.33 -6.42 -3.12
C ARG A 27 -3.71 -5.05 -3.66
N PRO A 28 -4.35 -4.97 -4.83
CA PRO A 28 -4.84 -3.71 -5.37
C PRO A 28 -5.95 -3.16 -4.49
N ALA A 29 -5.90 -1.85 -4.25
CA ALA A 29 -6.86 -1.15 -3.42
C ALA A 29 -7.04 0.30 -3.87
N VAL A 30 -8.05 0.96 -3.33
CA VAL A 30 -8.31 2.39 -3.51
C VAL A 30 -8.25 3.08 -2.16
N VAL A 31 -7.51 4.18 -2.07
CA VAL A 31 -7.46 4.99 -0.85
C VAL A 31 -8.84 5.58 -0.57
N THR A 32 -9.41 5.30 0.60
CA THR A 32 -10.70 5.84 1.04
C THR A 32 -10.51 6.99 2.03
N VAL A 33 -9.55 6.89 2.94
CA VAL A 33 -9.29 7.90 3.97
C VAL A 33 -7.78 8.01 4.24
N LEU A 34 -7.28 9.23 4.35
CA LEU A 34 -5.95 9.51 4.88
C LEU A 34 -6.10 9.88 6.36
N GLN A 35 -5.49 9.09 7.24
CA GLN A 35 -5.51 9.30 8.69
C GLN A 35 -4.12 9.71 9.18
N PRO A 36 -3.89 11.02 9.43
CA PRO A 36 -2.65 11.48 10.01
C PRO A 36 -2.39 10.80 11.38
N PRO A 37 -1.12 10.53 11.74
CA PRO A 37 0.08 10.96 11.02
C PRO A 37 0.58 9.99 9.93
N ASP A 38 0.13 8.73 9.91
CA ASP A 38 0.78 7.69 9.09
C ASP A 38 -0.15 6.56 8.63
N HIS A 39 -1.47 6.66 8.83
CA HIS A 39 -2.39 5.59 8.47
C HIS A 39 -3.24 5.95 7.25
N VAL A 40 -3.57 4.92 6.48
CA VAL A 40 -4.35 5.02 5.26
C VAL A 40 -5.40 3.93 5.31
N GLU A 41 -6.66 4.32 5.20
CA GLU A 41 -7.73 3.39 4.94
C GLU A 41 -7.82 3.15 3.44
N VAL A 42 -7.90 1.88 3.05
CA VAL A 42 -8.06 1.47 1.67
C VAL A 42 -9.24 0.53 1.53
N ARG A 43 -9.88 0.55 0.37
CA ARG A 43 -10.89 -0.43 -0.05
C ARG A 43 -10.32 -1.35 -1.11
N TYR A 44 -10.36 -2.65 -0.85
CA TYR A 44 -9.95 -3.68 -1.79
C TYR A 44 -11.05 -3.95 -2.84
N GLU A 45 -10.70 -4.67 -3.90
CA GLU A 45 -11.63 -5.05 -4.96
C GLU A 45 -12.77 -5.97 -4.50
N ASP A 46 -12.54 -6.75 -3.43
CA ASP A 46 -13.57 -7.57 -2.77
C ASP A 46 -14.58 -6.74 -1.95
N GLY A 47 -14.42 -5.41 -1.93
CA GLY A 47 -15.26 -4.48 -1.19
C GLY A 47 -14.88 -4.32 0.29
N SER A 48 -13.95 -5.12 0.81
CA SER A 48 -13.46 -4.99 2.19
C SER A 48 -12.63 -3.72 2.36
N THR A 49 -12.67 -3.14 3.56
CA THR A 49 -11.81 -2.01 3.94
C THR A 49 -10.83 -2.44 5.03
N ALA A 50 -9.64 -1.86 4.99
CA ALA A 50 -8.66 -2.06 6.06
C ALA A 50 -7.79 -0.81 6.24
N LEU A 51 -7.32 -0.62 7.47
CA LEU A 51 -6.35 0.41 7.82
C LEU A 51 -4.94 -0.16 7.67
N HIS A 52 -4.08 0.55 6.95
CA HIS A 52 -2.67 0.21 6.75
C HIS A 52 -1.78 1.39 7.10
N ARG A 53 -0.52 1.13 7.41
CA ARG A 53 0.47 2.21 7.46
C ARG A 53 0.78 2.71 6.07
N SER A 54 1.07 4.00 5.95
CA SER A 54 1.50 4.65 4.71
C SER A 54 2.68 3.91 4.06
N SER A 55 3.59 3.39 4.88
CA SER A 55 4.76 2.61 4.45
C SER A 55 4.43 1.27 3.78
N ALA A 56 3.24 0.73 3.99
CA ALA A 56 2.75 -0.49 3.33
C ALA A 56 2.00 -0.17 2.02
N ILE A 57 1.73 1.11 1.75
CA ILE A 57 1.06 1.56 0.55
C ILE A 57 2.09 1.88 -0.53
N VAL A 58 1.86 1.33 -1.71
CA VAL A 58 2.69 1.55 -2.87
C VAL A 58 1.90 2.33 -3.92
N PRO A 59 2.30 3.59 -4.22
CA PRO A 59 1.66 4.38 -5.25
C PRO A 59 2.06 3.87 -6.63
N GLY A 60 1.07 3.47 -7.44
CA GLY A 60 1.27 3.12 -8.84
C GLY A 60 1.75 1.68 -9.09
N PRO A 61 1.78 1.25 -10.36
CA PRO A 61 2.15 -0.11 -10.73
C PRO A 61 3.61 -0.35 -10.39
N LEU A 62 3.88 -1.30 -9.49
CA LEU A 62 5.25 -1.74 -9.26
C LEU A 62 5.79 -2.47 -10.49
N PRO A 63 7.02 -2.15 -10.93
CA PRO A 63 7.70 -2.98 -11.90
C PRO A 63 7.87 -4.42 -11.34
N PRO A 64 7.69 -5.45 -12.18
CA PRO A 64 7.88 -6.83 -11.76
C PRO A 64 9.29 -7.02 -11.18
N GLY A 65 9.38 -7.59 -9.98
CA GLY A 65 10.64 -7.80 -9.24
C GLY A 65 10.83 -6.90 -8.01
N GLN A 66 10.02 -5.86 -7.83
CA GLN A 66 10.16 -4.97 -6.66
C GLN A 66 9.66 -5.60 -5.34
N LEU A 67 8.85 -6.68 -5.41
CA LEU A 67 8.43 -7.48 -4.25
C LEU A 67 9.63 -8.06 -3.47
N ALA A 68 10.70 -8.43 -4.16
CA ALA A 68 11.92 -8.97 -3.53
C ALA A 68 12.65 -7.93 -2.65
N LEU A 69 12.43 -6.64 -2.90
CA LEU A 69 13.02 -5.56 -2.09
C LEU A 69 12.31 -5.34 -0.76
N PHE A 70 11.09 -5.86 -0.60
CA PHE A 70 10.34 -5.81 0.66
C PHE A 70 10.65 -6.99 1.59
N GLY A 71 11.62 -7.84 1.25
CA GLY A 71 11.97 -9.03 2.04
C GLY A 71 10.92 -10.14 1.96
N VAL A 72 9.97 -10.02 1.03
CA VAL A 72 9.03 -11.09 0.71
C VAL A 72 9.76 -12.07 -0.20
N GLY A 73 10.38 -13.07 0.41
CA GLY A 73 11.15 -14.08 -0.31
C GLY A 73 11.81 -15.08 0.62
N ALA A 74 11.02 -16.05 1.08
CA ALA A 74 11.31 -17.48 1.03
C ALA A 74 10.00 -18.26 1.23
#